data_AF-A0A6B3I365-F1
#
_entry.id   AF-A0A6B3I365-F1
#
_cell.length_a   1.000
_cell.length_b   1.000
_cell.length_c   1.000
_cell.angle_alpha   90.00
_cell.angle_beta   90.00
_cell.angle_gamma   90.00
#
_symmetry.space_group_name_H-M   'P 1'
#
loop_
_entity.id
_entity.type
_entity.pdbx_description
1 polymer ?
#
loop_
_entity_poly.entity_id
_entity_poly.type
_entity_poly.pdbx_seq_one_letter_code
_entity_poly.pdbx_strand_id
1 'polypeptide(L)'
;GVRPRDQLARECGLAVGERGGIVVDTECRTSDPAVFAIGECALASDGRVYGLVAPGYEMAETVAEVLGGGRAGFTGADMSTKLKLLGVDVASFGDAHGTAEGALDVVYADSRSGVYK
;
A
#
# COMPACT_ATOMS: atom_id res chain seq x y z
N GLY A 1 -11.68 -4.87 5.80
CA GLY A 1 -10.49 -4.33 5.12
C GLY A 1 -10.85 -3.02 4.45
N VAL A 2 -9.84 -2.27 4.00
CA VAL A 2 -10.01 -1.06 3.21
C VAL A 2 -10.67 -1.40 1.87
N ARG A 3 -11.61 -0.56 1.41
CA ARG A 3 -12.25 -0.69 0.10
C ARG A 3 -11.94 0.55 -0.73
N PRO A 4 -11.39 0.41 -1.95
CA PRO A 4 -11.12 1.55 -2.82
C PRO A 4 -12.38 2.39 -3.08
N ARG A 5 -12.25 3.71 -2.98
CA ARG A 5 -13.30 4.65 -3.40
C ARG A 5 -13.11 5.01 -4.87
N ASP A 6 -13.46 4.07 -5.75
CA ASP A 6 -13.19 4.13 -7.19
C ASP A 6 -14.40 4.56 -8.06
N GLN A 7 -15.54 4.87 -7.44
CA GLN A 7 -16.79 5.14 -8.15
C GLN A 7 -16.67 6.27 -9.18
N LEU A 8 -16.06 7.40 -8.80
CA LEU A 8 -15.85 8.52 -9.72
C LEU A 8 -15.00 8.12 -10.93
N ALA A 9 -13.95 7.32 -10.70
CA ALA A 9 -13.09 6.85 -11.78
C ALA A 9 -13.86 5.96 -12.76
N ARG A 10 -14.74 5.07 -12.27
CA ARG A 10 -15.63 4.25 -13.11
C ARG A 10 -16.57 5.12 -13.94
N GLU A 11 -17.20 6.10 -13.31
CA GLU A 11 -18.14 7.03 -13.97
C GLU A 11 -17.43 7.90 -15.03
N CYS A 12 -16.15 8.21 -14.82
CA CYS A 12 -15.31 8.93 -15.77
C CYS A 12 -14.66 8.03 -16.85
N GLY A 13 -14.89 6.70 -16.82
CA GLY A 13 -14.32 5.78 -17.80
C GLY A 13 -12.83 5.46 -17.63
N LEU A 14 -12.24 5.77 -16.47
CA LEU A 14 -10.89 5.34 -16.15
C LEU A 14 -10.87 3.81 -15.92
N ALA A 15 -9.73 3.19 -16.21
CA ALA A 15 -9.52 1.78 -15.92
C ALA A 15 -9.61 1.52 -14.40
N VAL A 16 -10.43 0.56 -14.01
CA VAL A 16 -10.60 0.14 -12.61
C VAL A 16 -10.55 -1.37 -12.54
N GLY A 17 -9.85 -1.92 -11.55
CA GLY A 17 -9.69 -3.35 -11.37
C GLY A 17 -11.01 -4.08 -11.12
N GLU A 18 -11.03 -5.38 -11.41
CA GLU A 18 -12.18 -6.26 -11.19
C GLU A 18 -12.66 -6.24 -9.73
N ARG A 19 -11.71 -6.22 -8.78
CA ARG A 19 -11.96 -6.16 -7.34
C ARG A 19 -11.99 -4.73 -6.78
N GLY A 20 -11.90 -3.73 -7.65
CA GLY A 20 -11.82 -2.32 -7.33
C GLY A 20 -10.41 -1.73 -7.33
N GLY A 21 -10.36 -0.41 -7.27
CA GLY A 21 -9.13 0.38 -7.31
C GLY A 21 -8.81 0.87 -8.73
N ILE A 22 -8.44 2.16 -8.82
CA ILE A 22 -8.09 2.83 -10.06
C ILE A 22 -6.77 2.25 -10.54
N VAL A 23 -6.76 1.64 -11.72
CA VAL A 23 -5.56 1.00 -12.27
C VAL A 23 -4.52 2.07 -12.55
N VAL A 24 -3.32 1.88 -12.01
CA VAL A 24 -2.18 2.76 -12.28
C VAL A 24 -0.94 1.99 -12.72
N ASP A 25 -0.09 2.65 -13.50
CA ASP A 25 1.26 2.17 -13.80
C ASP A 25 2.23 2.41 -12.63
N THR A 26 3.52 2.12 -12.83
CA THR A 26 4.56 2.34 -11.81
C THR A 26 4.75 3.81 -11.46
N GLU A 27 4.41 4.75 -12.35
CA GLU A 27 4.47 6.19 -12.11
C GLU A 27 3.17 6.70 -11.43
N CYS A 28 2.29 5.78 -11.00
CA CYS A 28 0.97 6.07 -10.43
C CYS A 28 0.01 6.78 -11.41
N ARG A 29 0.29 6.71 -12.71
CA ARG A 29 -0.54 7.32 -13.77
C ARG A 29 -1.67 6.37 -14.14
N THR A 30 -2.88 6.93 -14.33
CA THR A 30 -4.05 6.15 -14.72
C THR A 30 -4.07 5.89 -16.24
N SER A 31 -5.16 5.32 -16.75
CA SER A 31 -5.39 5.21 -18.20
C SER A 31 -5.49 6.56 -18.92
N ASP A 32 -5.77 7.65 -18.20
CA ASP A 32 -5.65 9.01 -18.73
C ASP A 32 -4.28 9.59 -18.31
N PRO A 33 -3.44 10.04 -19.25
CA PRO A 33 -2.10 10.50 -18.94
C PRO A 33 -2.04 11.80 -18.13
N ALA A 34 -3.14 12.54 -18.04
CA ALA A 34 -3.27 13.75 -17.23
C ALA A 34 -3.78 13.46 -15.80
N VAL A 35 -4.17 12.23 -15.50
CA VAL A 35 -4.76 11.85 -14.20
C VAL A 35 -3.89 10.81 -13.50
N PHE A 36 -3.59 11.08 -12.24
CA PHE A 36 -2.86 10.18 -11.34
C PHE A 36 -3.79 9.72 -10.21
N ALA A 37 -3.53 8.53 -9.67
CA ALA A 37 -4.20 8.04 -8.47
C ALA A 37 -3.18 7.45 -7.50
N ILE A 38 -3.31 7.77 -6.21
CA ILE A 38 -2.39 7.36 -5.15
C ILE A 38 -3.14 6.93 -3.90
N GLY A 39 -2.46 6.20 -3.02
CA GLY A 39 -3.02 5.72 -1.76
C GLY A 39 -4.11 4.66 -1.98
N GLU A 40 -5.08 4.63 -1.06
CA GLU A 40 -6.03 3.52 -0.93
C GLU A 40 -7.06 3.41 -2.07
N CYS A 41 -7.14 4.41 -2.97
CA CYS A 41 -7.98 4.33 -4.15
C CYS A 41 -7.25 3.72 -5.36
N ALA A 42 -5.93 3.62 -5.33
CA ALA A 42 -5.12 3.12 -6.44
C ALA A 42 -4.94 1.60 -6.36
N LEU A 43 -5.13 0.94 -7.51
CA LEU A 43 -4.68 -0.42 -7.76
C LEU A 43 -3.30 -0.33 -8.39
N ALA A 44 -2.26 -0.59 -7.60
CA ALA A 44 -0.87 -0.49 -8.00
C ALA A 44 -0.49 -1.51 -9.08
N SER A 45 0.64 -1.29 -9.73
CA SER A 45 1.12 -2.10 -10.86
C SER A 45 1.37 -3.58 -10.52
N ASP A 46 1.53 -3.91 -9.24
CA ASP A 46 1.64 -5.28 -8.72
C ASP A 46 0.28 -5.94 -8.43
N GLY A 47 -0.82 -5.26 -8.77
CA GLY A 47 -2.19 -5.75 -8.58
C GLY A 47 -2.72 -5.61 -7.16
N ARG A 48 -2.12 -4.77 -6.32
CA ARG A 48 -2.54 -4.56 -4.92
C ARG A 48 -3.11 -3.17 -4.66
N VAL A 49 -4.07 -3.13 -3.74
CA VAL A 49 -4.50 -1.89 -3.08
C VAL A 49 -3.88 -1.89 -1.69
N TYR A 50 -3.08 -0.87 -1.41
CA TYR A 50 -2.38 -0.73 -0.14
C TYR A 50 -3.25 0.06 0.84
N GLY A 51 -3.80 -0.62 1.85
CA GLY A 51 -4.55 -0.02 2.97
C GLY A 51 -3.64 0.47 4.10
N LEU A 52 -2.54 1.15 3.75
CA LEU A 52 -1.50 1.59 4.67
C LEU A 52 -1.05 3.02 4.32
N VAL A 53 -0.61 3.76 5.34
CA VAL A 53 -0.19 5.16 5.16
C VAL A 53 1.16 5.26 4.44
N ALA A 54 2.14 4.42 4.78
CA ALA A 54 3.49 4.50 4.19
C ALA A 54 3.51 4.31 2.66
N PRO A 55 2.81 3.31 2.07
CA PRO A 55 2.69 3.21 0.61
C PRO A 55 2.02 4.42 -0.02
N GLY A 56 1.05 5.04 0.67
CA GLY A 56 0.42 6.28 0.21
C GLY A 56 1.42 7.45 0.11
N TYR A 57 2.39 7.54 1.03
CA TYR A 57 3.45 8.55 0.96
C TYR A 57 4.44 8.27 -0.18
N GLU A 58 4.90 7.03 -0.36
CA GLU A 58 5.78 6.69 -1.50
C GLU A 58 5.12 6.94 -2.86
N MET A 59 3.82 6.63 -2.99
CA MET A 59 3.06 6.97 -4.20
C MET A 59 2.99 8.49 -4.41
N ALA A 60 2.79 9.27 -3.34
CA ALA A 60 2.76 10.74 -3.43
C ALA A 60 4.13 11.31 -3.85
N GLU A 61 5.22 10.80 -3.28
CA GLU A 61 6.59 11.17 -3.65
C GLU A 61 6.87 10.81 -5.13
N THR A 62 6.44 9.63 -5.58
CA THR A 62 6.55 9.21 -6.97
C THR A 62 5.84 10.19 -7.91
N VAL A 63 4.59 10.54 -7.61
CA VAL A 63 3.83 11.48 -8.45
C VAL A 63 4.44 12.88 -8.41
N ALA A 64 4.91 13.34 -7.26
CA ALA A 64 5.56 14.65 -7.14
C ALA A 64 6.82 14.75 -8.00
N GLU A 65 7.67 13.71 -8.01
CA GLU A 65 8.87 13.64 -8.86
C GLU A 65 8.51 13.64 -10.35
N VAL A 66 7.51 12.84 -10.75
CA VAL A 66 7.03 12.76 -12.14
C VAL A 66 6.47 14.12 -12.61
N LEU A 67 5.69 14.80 -11.78
CA LEU A 67 5.17 16.15 -12.09
C LEU A 67 6.29 17.20 -12.15
N GLY A 68 7.39 16.98 -11.42
CA GLY A 68 8.62 17.78 -11.50
C GLY A 68 9.46 17.54 -12.77
N GLY A 69 9.06 16.61 -13.64
CA GLY A 69 9.82 16.21 -14.83
C GLY A 69 10.90 15.17 -14.57
N GLY A 70 10.94 14.62 -13.35
CA GLY A 70 11.81 13.51 -12.97
C GLY A 70 11.26 12.16 -13.40
N ARG A 71 11.90 11.10 -12.91
CA ARG A 71 11.47 9.70 -13.09
C ARG A 71 11.54 8.97 -11.77
N ALA A 72 10.40 8.53 -11.28
CA ALA A 72 10.27 7.69 -10.09
C ALA A 72 9.28 6.55 -10.37
N GLY A 73 9.31 5.50 -9.56
CA GLY A 73 8.39 4.39 -9.70
C GLY A 73 8.04 3.75 -8.37
N PHE A 74 6.75 3.56 -8.13
CA PHE A 74 6.22 2.73 -7.07
C PHE A 74 5.97 1.32 -7.63
N THR A 75 6.70 0.32 -7.14
CA THR A 75 6.61 -1.07 -7.62
C THR A 75 6.06 -2.04 -6.58
N GLY A 76 5.49 -1.50 -5.50
CA GLY A 76 5.00 -2.26 -4.35
C GLY A 76 5.60 -1.73 -3.05
N ALA A 77 5.07 -2.19 -1.92
CA ALA A 77 5.51 -1.73 -0.60
C ALA A 77 5.88 -2.88 0.35
N ASP A 78 6.73 -2.56 1.33
CA ASP A 78 6.93 -3.41 2.49
C ASP A 78 5.62 -3.51 3.28
N MET A 79 5.14 -4.75 3.47
CA MET A 79 3.91 -5.06 4.21
C MET A 79 4.11 -5.09 5.72
N SER A 80 5.30 -4.74 6.21
CA SER A 80 5.57 -4.59 7.64
C SER A 80 4.65 -3.53 8.23
N THR A 81 3.91 -3.91 9.27
CA THR A 81 2.94 -3.01 9.93
C THR A 81 3.27 -2.91 11.40
N LYS A 82 3.28 -1.68 11.92
CA LYS A 82 3.29 -1.41 13.35
C LYS A 82 1.92 -0.88 13.75
N LEU A 83 1.20 -1.63 14.61
CA LEU A 83 -0.08 -1.22 15.14
C LEU A 83 0.13 -0.44 16.44
N LYS A 84 -0.38 0.78 16.51
CA LYS A 84 -0.46 1.53 17.78
C LYS A 84 -1.73 1.12 18.50
N LEU A 85 -1.61 0.27 19.51
CA LEU A 85 -2.66 -0.01 20.48
C LEU A 85 -2.39 0.79 21.76
N LEU A 86 -3.45 1.13 22.51
CA LEU A 86 -3.29 1.76 23.81
C LEU A 86 -2.63 0.75 24.78
N GLY A 87 -1.41 1.05 25.21
CA GLY A 87 -0.68 0.28 26.23
C GLY A 87 0.12 -0.92 25.73
N VAL A 88 0.10 -1.21 24.42
CA VAL A 88 0.92 -2.28 23.83
C VAL A 88 1.40 -1.86 22.43
N ASP A 89 2.70 -2.06 22.19
CA ASP A 89 3.30 -1.96 20.87
C ASP A 89 3.24 -3.33 20.18
N VAL A 90 2.57 -3.40 19.03
CA VAL A 90 2.53 -4.60 18.17
C VAL A 90 3.17 -4.28 16.83
N ALA A 91 4.05 -5.14 16.37
CA ALA A 91 4.56 -5.08 15.01
C ALA A 91 4.66 -6.48 14.41
N SER A 92 4.51 -6.57 13.09
CA SER A 92 4.77 -7.79 12.32
C SER A 92 5.64 -7.43 11.12
N PHE A 93 6.61 -8.29 10.81
CA PHE A 93 7.56 -8.11 9.73
C PHE A 93 7.65 -9.40 8.90
N GLY A 94 7.86 -9.27 7.59
CA GLY A 94 7.97 -10.43 6.69
C GLY A 94 6.64 -11.17 6.48
N ASP A 95 6.71 -12.50 6.39
CA ASP A 95 5.53 -13.34 6.17
C ASP A 95 4.80 -13.63 7.50
N ALA A 96 3.91 -12.70 7.87
CA ALA A 96 3.10 -12.78 9.08
C ALA A 96 2.23 -14.04 9.20
N HIS A 97 2.03 -14.78 8.10
CA HIS A 97 1.23 -16.00 8.05
C HIS A 97 2.07 -17.27 7.86
N GLY A 98 3.40 -17.16 7.72
CA GLY A 98 4.30 -18.30 7.55
C GLY A 98 4.01 -19.15 6.31
N THR A 99 3.52 -18.54 5.24
CA THR A 99 3.13 -19.21 3.99
C THR A 99 4.33 -19.62 3.12
N ALA A 100 5.47 -18.93 3.24
CA ALA A 100 6.68 -19.22 2.49
C ALA A 100 7.37 -20.51 2.98
N GLU A 101 7.94 -21.28 2.04
CA GLU A 101 8.72 -22.48 2.37
C GLU A 101 9.95 -22.11 3.21
N GLY A 102 10.12 -22.79 4.35
CA GLY A 102 11.21 -22.50 5.29
C GLY A 102 10.97 -21.29 6.20
N ALA A 103 9.76 -20.75 6.27
CA ALA A 103 9.43 -19.69 7.22
C ALA A 103 9.67 -20.15 8.67
N LEU A 104 10.29 -19.27 9.46
CA LEU A 104 10.54 -19.44 10.89
C LEU A 104 9.75 -18.37 11.65
N ASP A 105 8.96 -18.79 12.62
CA ASP A 105 8.22 -17.89 13.50
C ASP A 105 9.04 -17.60 14.77
N VAL A 106 9.08 -16.32 15.17
CA VAL A 106 9.71 -15.87 16.42
C VAL A 106 8.73 -14.94 17.11
N VAL A 107 8.38 -15.26 18.35
CA VAL A 107 7.49 -14.43 19.19
C VAL A 107 8.28 -13.92 20.39
N TYR A 108 8.25 -12.60 20.61
CA TYR A 108 8.81 -11.93 21.77
C TYR A 108 7.73 -11.12 22.49
N ALA A 109 7.36 -11.57 23.70
CA ALA A 109 6.40 -10.89 24.54
C ALA A 109 7.07 -10.38 25.84
N ASP A 110 6.97 -9.07 26.10
CA ASP A 110 7.37 -8.44 27.35
C ASP A 110 6.21 -7.59 27.90
N SER A 111 5.48 -8.19 28.85
CA SER A 111 4.33 -7.58 29.51
C SER A 111 4.69 -6.44 30.46
N ARG A 112 5.95 -6.26 30.84
CA ARG A 112 6.39 -5.17 31.72
C ARG A 112 6.74 -3.91 30.94
N SER A 113 7.32 -4.07 29.75
CA SER A 113 7.63 -2.94 28.86
C SER A 113 6.50 -2.62 27.86
N GLY A 114 5.44 -3.45 27.81
CA GLY A 114 4.31 -3.25 26.90
C GLY A 114 4.63 -3.63 25.46
N VAL A 115 5.51 -4.62 25.23
CA VAL A 115 5.99 -5.02 23.90
C VAL A 115 5.47 -6.40 23.53
N TYR A 116 4.85 -6.51 22.34
CA TYR A 116 4.52 -7.78 21.69
C TYR A 116 5.08 -7.75 20.27
N LYS A 117 6.07 -8.59 19.97
CA LYS A 117 6.79 -8.64 18.69
C LYS A 117 6.79 -10.04 18.12
#